data_AF-A0A256K211-F1
#
_entry.id   AF-A0A256K211-F1
#
_cell.length_a   1.000
_cell.length_b   1.000
_cell.length_c   1.000
_cell.angle_alpha   90.00
_cell.angle_beta   90.00
_cell.angle_gamma   90.00
#
_symmetry.space_group_name_H-M   'P 1'
#
loop_
_entity.id
_entity.type
_entity.pdbx_description
1 polymer ?
#
loop_
_entity_poly.entity_id
_entity_poly.type
_entity_poly.pdbx_seq_one_letter_code
_entity_poly.pdbx_strand_id
1 'polypeptide(L)'
;MSVPPATVERTSGDPLIVHVSDIHGYLTDARSALLAVGDSGQYPDLVRADESDRLHWADNDYVLVVNGDVIDRGPANEECLEMVWRLQEEAPPGRVRYQLGNHELAILLPSFVRWPGAYSTGLDAADRREFLRRASEGAVTAAFEGYQYRYSHAGQNEPFDVTMVNDVVRNAASELLAVDGDDRTVQKRLERRHGRVFALGSDGGRGPDAGLCWLDFTHLDPSAPPQIVGHTKRVDPVRNGNVVCGNIIRMNHRSAGGEGVLIESADSLEVVRRKPDGSVSVSSV
;
A
#
# COMPACT_ATOMS: atom_id res chain seq x y z
N MET A 1 19.54 8.05 -8.92
CA MET A 1 19.46 8.45 -7.49
C MET A 1 19.62 7.19 -6.64
N SER A 2 20.15 7.29 -5.42
CA SER A 2 20.22 6.13 -4.51
C SER A 2 18.81 5.72 -4.09
N VAL A 3 18.52 4.41 -4.11
CA VAL A 3 17.25 3.87 -3.62
C VAL A 3 17.09 4.26 -2.14
N PRO A 4 15.98 4.91 -1.74
CA PRO A 4 15.79 5.31 -0.35
C PRO A 4 15.74 4.07 0.57
N PRO A 5 16.28 4.14 1.80
CA PRO A 5 16.32 3.00 2.71
C PRO A 5 14.95 2.38 2.93
N ALA A 6 14.84 1.06 3.00
CA ALA A 6 13.56 0.38 3.19
C ALA A 6 13.15 0.19 4.66
N THR A 7 13.71 1.01 5.57
CA THR A 7 13.51 0.93 7.01
C THR A 7 13.45 2.32 7.64
N VAL A 8 12.65 2.46 8.70
CA VAL A 8 12.54 3.70 9.47
C VAL A 8 13.83 4.05 10.21
N GLU A 9 14.61 3.07 10.67
CA GLU A 9 15.88 3.29 11.42
C GLU A 9 16.91 4.09 10.61
N ARG A 10 16.79 4.05 9.28
CA ARG A 10 17.67 4.77 8.34
C ARG A 10 17.02 6.03 7.78
N THR A 11 15.86 6.42 8.32
CA THR A 11 15.16 7.66 8.00
C THR A 11 15.46 8.69 9.09
N SER A 12 15.69 9.94 8.71
CA SER A 12 16.03 11.00 9.68
C SER A 12 14.83 11.43 10.54
N GLY A 13 15.10 11.77 11.81
CA GLY A 13 14.20 12.57 12.65
C GLY A 13 13.10 11.78 13.38
N ASP A 14 13.31 10.50 13.69
CA ASP A 14 12.38 9.64 14.41
C ASP A 14 10.90 9.81 13.98
N PRO A 15 10.62 9.59 12.69
CA PRO A 15 9.34 9.95 12.11
C PRO A 15 8.21 9.02 12.56
N LEU A 16 7.04 9.59 12.81
CA LEU A 16 5.81 8.80 12.88
C LEU A 16 5.54 8.15 11.51
N ILE A 17 5.14 6.88 11.51
CA ILE A 17 4.81 6.14 10.29
C ILE A 17 3.29 6.10 10.16
N VAL A 18 2.75 6.70 9.11
CA VAL A 18 1.31 6.69 8.79
C VAL A 18 1.04 5.62 7.74
N HIS A 19 0.12 4.71 8.03
CA HIS A 19 -0.30 3.65 7.13
C HIS A 19 -1.73 3.87 6.64
N VAL A 20 -1.89 3.99 5.32
CA VAL A 20 -3.18 4.01 4.63
C VAL A 20 -3.27 2.78 3.72
N SER A 21 -4.41 2.09 3.74
CA SER A 21 -4.61 0.83 3.01
C SER A 21 -5.74 0.93 2.00
N ASP A 22 -5.63 0.15 0.92
CA ASP A 22 -6.65 -0.17 -0.08
C ASP A 22 -7.60 0.99 -0.43
N ILE A 23 -7.13 1.90 -1.27
CA ILE A 23 -7.91 3.06 -1.72
C ILE A 23 -8.90 2.65 -2.82
N HIS A 24 -8.48 1.80 -3.76
CA HIS A 24 -9.28 1.27 -4.86
C HIS A 24 -10.11 2.33 -5.61
N GLY A 25 -9.47 3.41 -6.05
CA GLY A 25 -10.12 4.47 -6.83
C GLY A 25 -11.18 5.27 -6.05
N TYR A 26 -11.27 5.11 -4.72
CA TYR A 26 -12.17 5.90 -3.86
C TYR A 26 -11.44 7.13 -3.30
N LEU A 27 -11.22 8.09 -4.20
CA LEU A 27 -10.42 9.28 -3.93
C LEU A 27 -10.93 10.09 -2.72
N THR A 28 -12.24 10.28 -2.60
CA THR A 28 -12.83 11.06 -1.51
C THR A 28 -12.52 10.46 -0.15
N ASP A 29 -12.66 9.14 0.01
CA ASP A 29 -12.38 8.45 1.27
C ASP A 29 -10.89 8.45 1.60
N ALA A 30 -10.02 8.28 0.59
CA ALA A 30 -8.59 8.38 0.78
C ALA A 30 -8.17 9.79 1.23
N ARG A 31 -8.71 10.84 0.61
CA ARG A 31 -8.47 12.23 1.03
C ARG A 31 -8.95 12.46 2.46
N SER A 32 -10.15 12.00 2.77
CA SER A 32 -10.73 12.10 4.10
C SER A 32 -9.86 11.44 5.17
N ALA A 33 -9.38 10.22 4.91
CA ALA A 33 -8.51 9.46 5.81
C ALA A 33 -7.15 10.14 6.04
N LEU A 34 -6.52 10.68 4.99
CA LEU A 34 -5.23 11.37 5.10
C LEU A 34 -5.34 12.72 5.82
N LEU A 35 -6.39 13.50 5.54
CA LEU A 35 -6.67 14.77 6.22
C LEU A 35 -7.05 14.57 7.70
N ALA A 36 -7.64 13.41 8.05
CA ALA A 36 -8.02 13.11 9.42
C ALA A 36 -6.83 13.18 10.42
N VAL A 37 -5.60 12.96 9.94
CA VAL A 37 -4.38 13.08 10.76
C VAL A 37 -4.26 14.48 11.37
N GLY A 38 -4.31 15.53 10.53
CA GLY A 38 -4.26 16.93 10.99
C GLY A 38 -5.53 17.36 11.70
N ASP A 39 -6.70 16.97 11.17
CA ASP A 39 -8.01 17.29 11.75
C ASP A 39 -8.19 16.76 13.18
N SER A 40 -7.43 15.74 13.58
CA SER A 40 -7.41 15.22 14.95
C SER A 40 -6.99 16.27 16.00
N GLY A 41 -6.20 17.27 15.59
CA GLY A 41 -5.55 18.23 16.49
C GLY A 41 -4.46 17.63 17.38
N GLN A 42 -4.25 16.30 17.34
CA GLN A 42 -3.22 15.59 18.10
C GLN A 42 -1.90 15.49 17.34
N TYR A 43 -1.96 15.50 16.00
CA TYR A 43 -0.81 15.36 15.12
C TYR A 43 -0.72 16.56 14.16
N PRO A 44 0.50 16.97 13.77
CA PRO A 44 0.70 17.83 12.61
C PRO A 44 0.01 17.30 11.34
N ASP A 45 -0.30 18.22 10.41
CA ASP A 45 -0.85 17.84 9.10
C ASP A 45 0.09 16.86 8.38
N LEU A 46 -0.46 15.72 7.95
CA LEU A 46 0.23 14.82 7.02
C LEU A 46 0.24 15.40 5.60
N VAL A 47 -0.91 15.92 5.18
CA VAL A 47 -1.17 16.52 3.87
C VAL A 47 -2.01 17.77 4.05
N ARG A 48 -1.97 18.67 3.08
CA ARG A 48 -2.87 19.82 2.99
C ARG A 48 -3.63 19.79 1.68
N ALA A 49 -4.89 20.21 1.70
CA ALA A 49 -5.69 20.39 0.49
C ALA A 49 -5.48 21.80 -0.10
N ASP A 50 -5.35 21.90 -1.42
CA ASP A 50 -5.44 23.17 -2.14
C ASP A 50 -6.91 23.58 -2.38
N GLU A 51 -7.13 24.71 -3.05
CA GLU A 51 -8.47 25.23 -3.38
C GLU A 51 -9.30 24.30 -4.30
N SER A 52 -8.66 23.30 -4.92
CA SER A 52 -9.27 22.28 -5.78
C SER A 52 -9.36 20.91 -5.09
N ASP A 53 -9.24 20.87 -3.76
CA ASP A 53 -9.20 19.67 -2.92
C ASP A 53 -8.05 18.70 -3.25
N ARG A 54 -7.01 19.14 -3.99
CA ARG A 54 -5.85 18.29 -4.28
C ARG A 54 -4.96 18.25 -3.05
N LEU A 55 -4.58 17.04 -2.65
CA LEU A 55 -3.67 16.86 -1.53
C LEU A 55 -2.23 17.11 -1.95
N HIS A 56 -1.53 17.84 -1.10
CA HIS A 56 -0.10 18.15 -1.17
C HIS A 56 0.60 17.71 0.11
N TRP A 57 1.89 17.37 0.00
CA TRP A 57 2.72 17.08 1.17
C TRP A 57 2.79 18.32 2.08
N ALA A 58 2.67 18.12 3.40
CA ALA A 58 2.55 19.23 4.34
C ALA A 58 3.90 19.70 4.95
N ASP A 59 5.02 19.41 4.28
CA ASP A 59 6.40 19.72 4.73
C ASP A 59 6.72 19.20 6.14
N ASN A 60 6.25 18.00 6.44
CA ASN A 60 6.48 17.30 7.71
C ASN A 60 7.52 16.18 7.57
N ASP A 61 7.80 15.52 8.69
CA ASP A 61 8.73 14.39 8.77
C ASP A 61 8.06 13.01 8.74
N TYR A 62 6.74 12.87 8.52
CA TYR A 62 6.09 11.55 8.49
C TYR A 62 6.70 10.61 7.45
N VAL A 63 6.63 9.31 7.71
CA VAL A 63 6.69 8.30 6.64
C VAL A 63 5.27 7.84 6.33
N LEU A 64 4.77 8.12 5.12
CA LEU A 64 3.49 7.61 4.64
C LEU A 64 3.70 6.28 3.90
N VAL A 65 3.16 5.19 4.44
CA VAL A 65 3.04 3.90 3.77
C VAL A 65 1.67 3.81 3.10
N VAL A 66 1.66 3.79 1.77
CA VAL A 66 0.48 3.50 0.95
C VAL A 66 0.51 2.01 0.62
N ASN A 67 -0.33 1.23 1.29
CA ASN A 67 -0.25 -0.22 1.35
C ASN A 67 -0.88 -0.93 0.13
N GLY A 68 -0.65 -0.41 -1.07
CA GLY A 68 -1.17 -0.97 -2.31
C GLY A 68 -2.68 -0.88 -2.49
N ASP A 69 -3.16 -1.52 -3.55
CA ASP A 69 -4.55 -1.49 -4.01
C ASP A 69 -5.08 -0.06 -4.09
N VAL A 70 -4.31 0.83 -4.73
CA VAL A 70 -4.70 2.23 -4.95
C VAL A 70 -5.78 2.31 -6.03
N ILE A 71 -5.74 1.37 -6.96
CA ILE A 71 -6.55 1.31 -8.17
C ILE A 71 -7.55 0.14 -8.18
N ASP A 72 -8.33 0.11 -9.25
CA ASP A 72 -9.51 -0.72 -9.51
C ASP A 72 -10.70 -0.47 -8.60
N ARG A 73 -11.88 -0.91 -9.06
CA ARG A 73 -13.20 -0.92 -8.37
C ARG A 73 -13.88 0.44 -8.24
N GLY A 74 -13.17 1.46 -7.77
CA GLY A 74 -13.70 2.82 -7.62
C GLY A 74 -13.67 3.60 -8.94
N PRO A 75 -14.31 4.78 -8.96
CA PRO A 75 -14.45 5.57 -10.18
C PRO A 75 -13.20 6.40 -10.53
N ALA A 76 -12.34 6.74 -9.57
CA ALA A 76 -11.28 7.74 -9.73
C ALA A 76 -9.87 7.13 -9.65
N ASN A 77 -9.59 6.12 -10.48
CA ASN A 77 -8.34 5.35 -10.41
C ASN A 77 -7.12 6.17 -10.81
N GLU A 78 -7.23 6.94 -11.89
CA GLU A 78 -6.16 7.82 -12.39
C GLU A 78 -5.84 8.87 -11.33
N GLU A 79 -6.85 9.53 -10.78
CA GLU A 79 -6.68 10.60 -9.82
C GLU A 79 -6.13 10.11 -8.48
N CYS A 80 -6.44 8.88 -8.07
CA CYS A 80 -5.83 8.25 -6.90
C CYS A 80 -4.35 7.97 -7.13
N LEU A 81 -3.99 7.45 -8.30
CA LEU A 81 -2.60 7.14 -8.64
C LEU A 81 -1.77 8.43 -8.78
N GLU A 82 -2.32 9.44 -9.44
CA GLU A 82 -1.74 10.78 -9.54
C GLU A 82 -1.53 11.43 -8.17
N MET A 83 -2.48 11.27 -7.24
CA MET A 83 -2.33 11.76 -5.87
C MET A 83 -1.13 11.11 -5.18
N VAL A 84 -1.00 9.77 -5.25
CA VAL A 84 0.13 9.06 -4.64
C VAL A 84 1.45 9.49 -5.26
N TRP A 85 1.53 9.59 -6.59
CA TRP A 85 2.74 10.04 -7.28
C TRP A 85 3.13 11.47 -6.93
N ARG A 86 2.17 12.39 -6.88
CA ARG A 86 2.42 13.77 -6.47
C ARG A 86 2.97 13.83 -5.04
N LEU A 87 2.38 13.10 -4.10
CA LEU A 87 2.89 13.05 -2.73
C LEU A 87 4.31 12.46 -2.67
N GLN A 88 4.63 11.46 -3.50
CA GLN A 88 6.01 10.94 -3.61
C GLN A 88 7.00 11.96 -4.17
N GLU A 89 6.56 12.82 -5.09
CA GLU A 89 7.40 13.83 -5.73
C GLU A 89 7.62 15.07 -4.85
N GLU A 90 6.62 15.46 -4.06
CA GLU A 90 6.67 16.61 -3.15
C GLU A 90 7.39 16.29 -1.84
N ALA A 91 7.22 15.08 -1.31
CA ALA A 91 7.84 14.69 -0.06
C ALA A 91 9.35 14.46 -0.21
N PRO A 92 10.15 14.63 0.86
CA PRO A 92 11.56 14.21 0.83
C PRO A 92 11.71 12.74 0.39
N PRO A 93 12.77 12.38 -0.35
CA PRO A 93 12.93 11.04 -0.91
C PRO A 93 12.79 9.93 0.15
N GLY A 94 11.86 9.00 -0.08
CA GLY A 94 11.59 7.90 0.84
C GLY A 94 10.66 8.22 2.00
N ARG A 95 10.02 9.39 2.03
CA ARG A 95 8.94 9.69 2.98
C ARG A 95 7.61 9.07 2.55
N VAL A 96 7.35 8.91 1.26
CA VAL A 96 6.14 8.22 0.76
C VAL A 96 6.50 6.86 0.14
N ARG A 97 6.04 5.78 0.76
CA ARG A 97 6.29 4.37 0.42
C ARG A 97 5.05 3.76 -0.21
N TYR A 98 5.00 3.77 -1.53
CA TYR A 98 3.92 3.12 -2.28
C TYR A 98 4.24 1.65 -2.50
N GLN A 99 3.42 0.76 -1.95
CA GLN A 99 3.58 -0.68 -2.03
C GLN A 99 2.68 -1.30 -3.11
N LEU A 100 3.06 -2.46 -3.62
CA LEU A 100 2.21 -3.28 -4.50
C LEU A 100 1.09 -3.95 -3.70
N GLY A 101 -0.15 -3.70 -4.12
CA GLY A 101 -1.25 -4.62 -3.86
C GLY A 101 -1.40 -5.66 -4.97
N ASN A 102 -2.35 -6.57 -4.84
CA ASN A 102 -2.65 -7.51 -5.93
C ASN A 102 -3.17 -6.77 -7.18
N HIS A 103 -3.76 -5.60 -7.02
CA HIS A 103 -4.24 -4.80 -8.15
C HIS A 103 -3.11 -4.12 -8.93
N GLU A 104 -2.07 -3.60 -8.26
CA GLU A 104 -0.86 -3.15 -8.95
C GLU A 104 -0.06 -4.32 -9.53
N LEU A 105 -0.09 -5.49 -8.87
CA LEU A 105 0.54 -6.69 -9.43
C LEU A 105 -0.11 -7.11 -10.75
N ALA A 106 -1.40 -6.85 -10.95
CA ALA A 106 -2.07 -7.05 -12.24
C ALA A 106 -1.61 -6.08 -13.33
N ILE A 107 -0.99 -4.93 -12.99
CA ILE A 107 -0.29 -4.07 -13.96
C ILE A 107 1.03 -4.71 -14.37
N LEU A 108 1.80 -5.24 -13.40
CA LEU A 108 3.08 -5.91 -13.67
C LEU A 108 2.87 -7.19 -14.48
N LEU A 109 1.94 -8.03 -14.04
CA LEU A 109 1.73 -9.40 -14.51
C LEU A 109 0.27 -9.62 -14.95
N PRO A 110 -0.24 -8.87 -15.95
CA PRO A 110 -1.66 -8.89 -16.34
C PRO A 110 -2.13 -10.27 -16.81
N SER A 111 -1.23 -11.13 -17.27
CA SER A 111 -1.58 -12.48 -17.73
C SER A 111 -2.07 -13.43 -16.64
N PHE A 112 -1.93 -13.05 -15.36
CA PHE A 112 -2.28 -13.90 -14.22
C PHE A 112 -3.73 -13.82 -13.81
N VAL A 113 -4.34 -12.67 -14.03
CA VAL A 113 -5.71 -12.40 -13.63
C VAL A 113 -6.59 -12.31 -14.87
N ARG A 114 -7.88 -12.58 -14.68
CA ARG A 114 -8.90 -12.42 -15.72
C ARG A 114 -9.91 -11.39 -15.24
N TRP A 115 -9.52 -10.13 -15.22
CA TRP A 115 -10.33 -9.01 -14.72
C TRP A 115 -10.73 -8.07 -15.87
N PRO A 116 -11.59 -8.51 -16.81
CA PRO A 116 -11.95 -7.68 -17.94
C PRO A 116 -12.61 -6.36 -17.48
N GLY A 117 -12.14 -5.25 -18.05
CA GLY A 117 -12.64 -3.91 -17.72
C GLY A 117 -12.11 -3.32 -16.41
N ALA A 118 -11.21 -4.01 -15.71
CA ALA A 118 -10.46 -3.40 -14.60
C ALA A 118 -9.42 -2.41 -15.14
N TYR A 119 -9.16 -1.34 -14.38
CA TYR A 119 -8.17 -0.32 -14.70
C TYR A 119 -6.77 -0.94 -14.80
N SER A 120 -6.37 -1.78 -13.83
CA SER A 120 -5.07 -2.46 -13.79
C SER A 120 -4.71 -3.22 -15.07
N THR A 121 -5.67 -3.93 -15.64
CA THR A 121 -5.50 -4.73 -16.87
C THR A 121 -5.90 -3.98 -18.14
N GLY A 122 -6.43 -2.76 -18.00
CA GLY A 122 -6.92 -1.93 -19.09
C GLY A 122 -5.96 -0.82 -19.51
N LEU A 123 -4.85 -0.62 -18.79
CA LEU A 123 -3.81 0.35 -19.14
C LEU A 123 -3.27 0.10 -20.55
N ASP A 124 -2.98 1.19 -21.26
CA ASP A 124 -2.28 1.10 -22.52
C ASP A 124 -0.79 0.74 -22.31
N ALA A 125 -0.08 0.50 -23.42
CA ALA A 125 1.32 0.10 -23.36
C ALA A 125 2.25 1.19 -22.78
N ALA A 126 1.91 2.47 -22.95
CA ALA A 126 2.71 3.59 -22.45
C ALA A 126 2.54 3.73 -20.94
N ASP A 127 1.30 3.72 -20.44
CA ASP A 127 1.00 3.84 -19.02
C ASP A 127 1.54 2.64 -18.23
N ARG A 128 1.38 1.43 -18.76
CA ARG A 128 2.00 0.24 -18.15
C ARG A 128 3.51 0.36 -18.11
N ARG A 129 4.15 0.86 -19.19
CA ARG A 129 5.60 1.04 -19.23
C ARG A 129 6.07 2.07 -18.20
N GLU A 130 5.33 3.16 -18.00
CA GLU A 130 5.63 4.15 -16.97
C GLU A 130 5.53 3.56 -15.56
N PHE A 131 4.49 2.76 -15.28
CA PHE A 131 4.37 2.05 -14.01
C PHE A 131 5.56 1.13 -13.76
N LEU A 132 5.95 0.33 -14.76
CA LEU A 132 7.11 -0.56 -14.68
C LEU A 132 8.41 0.22 -14.46
N ARG A 133 8.58 1.38 -15.11
CA ARG A 133 9.74 2.26 -14.91
C ARG A 133 9.83 2.70 -13.45
N ARG A 134 8.73 3.23 -12.89
CA ARG A 134 8.67 3.64 -11.47
C ARG A 134 8.95 2.47 -10.52
N ALA A 135 8.40 1.29 -10.78
CA ALA A 135 8.69 0.09 -10.00
C ALA A 135 10.17 -0.33 -10.09
N SER A 136 10.79 -0.27 -11.27
CA SER A 136 12.22 -0.61 -11.47
C SER A 136 13.17 0.34 -10.72
N GLU A 137 12.76 1.60 -10.58
CA GLU A 137 13.48 2.65 -9.86
C GLU A 137 13.26 2.59 -8.35
N GLY A 138 12.37 1.71 -7.87
CA GLY A 138 12.06 1.55 -6.45
C GLY A 138 11.05 2.57 -5.91
N ALA A 139 10.32 3.28 -6.76
CA ALA A 139 9.21 4.13 -6.36
C ALA A 139 7.95 3.32 -5.99
N VAL A 140 7.85 2.08 -6.47
CA VAL A 140 6.84 1.09 -6.04
C VAL A 140 7.56 -0.10 -5.43
N THR A 141 7.22 -0.46 -4.20
CA THR A 141 7.93 -1.49 -3.41
C THR A 141 6.97 -2.63 -2.97
N ALA A 142 7.47 -3.68 -2.33
CA ALA A 142 6.63 -4.74 -1.75
C ALA A 142 6.39 -4.53 -0.25
N ALA A 143 7.36 -3.93 0.45
CA ALA A 143 7.33 -3.83 1.90
C ALA A 143 8.15 -2.63 2.44
N PHE A 144 7.97 -2.36 3.73
CA PHE A 144 8.73 -1.38 4.51
C PHE A 144 8.92 -1.87 5.95
N GLU A 145 10.09 -1.64 6.55
CA GLU A 145 10.36 -1.99 7.96
C GLU A 145 10.10 -0.76 8.86
N GLY A 146 9.09 -0.85 9.72
CA GLY A 146 8.79 0.16 10.73
C GLY A 146 9.62 -0.01 12.00
N TYR A 147 9.11 0.51 13.12
CA TYR A 147 9.76 0.39 14.42
C TYR A 147 9.55 -1.00 15.02
N GLN A 148 8.29 -1.39 15.11
CA GLN A 148 7.84 -2.65 15.69
C GLN A 148 7.23 -3.57 14.64
N TYR A 149 6.70 -3.01 13.54
CA TYR A 149 5.97 -3.76 12.53
C TYR A 149 6.63 -3.71 11.15
N ARG A 150 6.52 -4.82 10.41
CA ARG A 150 6.73 -4.81 8.95
C ARG A 150 5.44 -4.48 8.23
N TYR A 151 5.54 -3.61 7.24
CA TYR A 151 4.43 -3.24 6.37
C TYR A 151 4.53 -4.01 5.07
N SER A 152 3.42 -4.63 4.68
CA SER A 152 3.24 -5.22 3.34
C SER A 152 1.75 -5.35 3.06
N HIS A 153 1.38 -5.44 1.78
CA HIS A 153 -0.03 -5.43 1.41
C HIS A 153 -0.87 -6.49 2.13
N ALA A 154 -0.45 -7.77 2.12
CA ALA A 154 -1.22 -8.88 2.68
C ALA A 154 -0.52 -9.63 3.83
N GLY A 155 0.79 -9.41 4.04
CA GLY A 155 1.58 -10.09 5.08
C GLY A 155 1.90 -11.56 4.77
N GLN A 156 2.66 -12.18 5.68
CA GLN A 156 3.02 -13.60 5.66
C GLN A 156 3.22 -14.20 7.06
N ASN A 157 3.11 -15.53 7.15
CA ASN A 157 3.36 -16.25 8.40
C ASN A 157 4.84 -16.40 8.74
N GLU A 158 5.72 -16.42 7.74
CA GLU A 158 7.16 -16.53 7.93
C GLU A 158 7.84 -15.15 7.88
N PRO A 159 8.95 -14.96 8.62
CA PRO A 159 9.78 -13.78 8.45
C PRO A 159 10.28 -13.60 7.01
N PHE A 160 10.34 -12.36 6.57
CA PHE A 160 10.90 -11.98 5.28
C PHE A 160 11.81 -10.76 5.43
N ASP A 161 12.80 -10.68 4.53
CA ASP A 161 13.70 -9.54 4.42
C ASP A 161 13.09 -8.49 3.48
N VAL A 162 12.87 -7.28 4.02
CA VAL A 162 12.23 -6.18 3.29
C VAL A 162 13.04 -5.74 2.08
N THR A 163 14.37 -5.69 2.18
CA THR A 163 15.24 -5.31 1.05
C THR A 163 15.12 -6.32 -0.08
N MET A 164 15.16 -7.61 0.26
CA MET A 164 15.08 -8.71 -0.70
C MET A 164 13.75 -8.70 -1.47
N VAL A 165 12.61 -8.54 -0.79
CA VAL A 165 11.30 -8.50 -1.48
C VAL A 165 11.12 -7.25 -2.33
N ASN A 166 11.72 -6.12 -1.93
CA ASN A 166 11.73 -4.90 -2.73
C ASN A 166 12.62 -5.03 -3.97
N ASP A 167 13.77 -5.71 -3.86
CA ASP A 167 14.63 -6.01 -5.01
C ASP A 167 13.95 -6.98 -5.99
N VAL A 168 13.13 -7.92 -5.50
CA VAL A 168 12.29 -8.76 -6.37
C VAL A 168 11.38 -7.90 -7.27
N VAL A 169 10.69 -6.92 -6.70
CA VAL A 169 9.81 -6.01 -7.48
C VAL A 169 10.61 -5.23 -8.51
N ARG A 170 11.71 -4.61 -8.10
CA ARG A 170 12.55 -3.80 -8.99
C ARG A 170 13.14 -4.62 -10.14
N ASN A 171 13.66 -5.80 -9.85
CA ASN A 171 14.26 -6.67 -10.84
C ASN A 171 13.20 -7.24 -11.80
N ALA A 172 12.03 -7.65 -11.29
CA ALA A 172 10.92 -8.11 -12.11
C ALA A 172 10.43 -7.01 -13.06
N ALA A 173 10.27 -5.78 -12.57
CA ALA A 173 9.89 -4.64 -13.39
C ALA A 173 10.95 -4.32 -14.46
N SER A 174 12.24 -4.38 -14.10
CA SER A 174 13.35 -4.19 -15.04
C SER A 174 13.36 -5.25 -16.15
N GLU A 175 13.10 -6.51 -15.80
CA GLU A 175 13.03 -7.63 -16.74
C GLU A 175 11.81 -7.49 -17.68
N LEU A 176 10.68 -7.00 -17.17
CA LEU A 176 9.48 -6.72 -17.96
C LEU A 176 9.65 -5.51 -18.89
N LEU A 177 10.48 -4.53 -18.55
CA LEU A 177 10.82 -3.41 -19.43
C LEU A 177 11.74 -3.79 -20.58
N ALA A 178 12.55 -4.84 -20.40
CA ALA A 178 13.51 -5.32 -21.38
C ALA A 178 12.88 -6.20 -22.47
N VAL A 179 11.62 -6.61 -22.30
CA VAL A 179 10.88 -7.40 -23.29
C VAL A 179 9.91 -6.52 -24.06
N ASP A 180 9.72 -6.83 -25.35
CA ASP A 180 8.75 -6.13 -26.18
C ASP A 180 7.34 -6.66 -25.91
N GLY A 181 6.45 -5.76 -25.47
CA GLY A 181 5.03 -6.06 -25.28
C GLY A 181 4.71 -6.94 -24.05
N ASP A 182 3.61 -7.68 -24.15
CA ASP A 182 3.04 -8.51 -23.07
C ASP A 182 3.55 -9.96 -23.13
N ASP A 183 4.81 -10.20 -22.75
CA ASP A 183 5.38 -11.56 -22.76
C ASP A 183 4.85 -12.40 -21.57
N ARG A 184 3.85 -13.22 -21.86
CA ARG A 184 3.23 -14.17 -20.91
C ARG A 184 4.20 -15.21 -20.38
N THR A 185 5.24 -15.57 -21.12
CA THR A 185 6.25 -16.56 -20.69
C THR A 185 7.14 -15.95 -19.62
N VAL A 186 7.57 -14.71 -19.82
CA VAL A 186 8.34 -13.93 -18.84
C VAL A 186 7.54 -13.75 -17.56
N GLN A 187 6.27 -13.35 -17.67
CA GLN A 187 5.41 -13.19 -16.50
C GLN A 187 5.28 -14.49 -15.71
N LYS A 188 4.89 -15.60 -16.36
CA LYS A 188 4.78 -16.90 -15.69
C LYS A 188 6.09 -17.36 -15.04
N ARG A 189 7.24 -17.04 -15.64
CA ARG A 189 8.55 -17.35 -15.04
C ARG A 189 8.77 -16.51 -13.78
N LEU A 190 8.46 -15.22 -13.81
CA LEU A 190 8.63 -14.30 -12.69
C LEU A 190 7.83 -14.76 -11.48
N GLU A 191 6.58 -15.17 -11.66
CA GLU A 191 5.76 -15.66 -10.55
C GLU A 191 6.29 -16.93 -9.92
N ARG A 192 6.59 -17.95 -10.73
CA ARG A 192 7.17 -19.19 -10.22
C ARG A 192 8.47 -18.97 -9.47
N ARG A 193 9.31 -18.04 -9.96
CA ARG A 193 10.60 -17.71 -9.34
C ARG A 193 10.43 -16.89 -8.06
N HIS A 194 9.41 -16.06 -7.99
CA HIS A 194 9.21 -15.07 -6.93
C HIS A 194 7.88 -15.25 -6.20
N GLY A 195 7.50 -16.50 -5.96
CA GLY A 195 6.20 -16.85 -5.37
C GLY A 195 5.94 -16.19 -4.01
N ARG A 196 6.99 -15.94 -3.23
CA ARG A 196 6.85 -15.24 -1.94
C ARG A 196 6.19 -13.86 -2.08
N VAL A 197 6.44 -13.14 -3.18
CA VAL A 197 5.79 -11.84 -3.44
C VAL A 197 4.56 -12.03 -4.33
N PHE A 198 4.70 -12.78 -5.42
CA PHE A 198 3.74 -12.75 -6.52
C PHE A 198 2.74 -13.91 -6.57
N ALA A 199 2.97 -15.01 -5.84
CA ALA A 199 2.15 -16.21 -5.99
C ALA A 199 0.69 -15.92 -5.67
N LEU A 200 -0.18 -16.29 -6.61
CA LEU A 200 -1.60 -16.44 -6.34
C LEU A 200 -1.73 -17.66 -5.43
N GLY A 201 -2.37 -17.51 -4.28
CA GLY A 201 -2.63 -18.64 -3.41
C GLY A 201 -3.62 -19.64 -4.03
N SER A 202 -3.74 -20.79 -3.38
CA SER A 202 -4.82 -21.75 -3.55
C SER A 202 -6.21 -21.11 -3.30
N ASP A 203 -7.26 -21.88 -3.57
CA ASP A 203 -8.67 -21.52 -3.29
C ASP A 203 -9.13 -20.18 -3.92
N GLY A 204 -8.72 -19.93 -5.16
CA GLY A 204 -9.13 -18.74 -5.90
C GLY A 204 -8.20 -17.54 -5.75
N GLY A 205 -6.97 -17.75 -5.27
CA GLY A 205 -5.89 -16.76 -5.35
C GLY A 205 -5.44 -16.19 -4.01
N ARG A 206 -6.11 -16.52 -2.90
CA ARG A 206 -5.91 -15.87 -1.58
C ARG A 206 -5.70 -16.85 -0.43
N GLY A 207 -5.50 -18.14 -0.73
CA GLY A 207 -5.28 -19.21 0.25
C GLY A 207 -3.96 -19.12 1.02
N PRO A 208 -3.68 -20.08 1.91
CA PRO A 208 -2.55 -20.04 2.87
C PRO A 208 -1.14 -20.06 2.26
N ASP A 209 -1.02 -20.43 0.99
CA ASP A 209 0.20 -20.44 0.18
C ASP A 209 0.39 -19.18 -0.67
N ALA A 210 -0.49 -18.19 -0.53
CA ALA A 210 -0.41 -16.92 -1.23
C ALA A 210 0.83 -16.08 -0.86
N GLY A 211 1.29 -15.30 -1.83
CA GLY A 211 2.37 -14.33 -1.63
C GLY A 211 1.94 -13.08 -0.83
N LEU A 212 2.92 -12.20 -0.58
CA LEU A 212 2.75 -10.93 0.15
C LEU A 212 1.69 -9.98 -0.42
N CYS A 213 1.28 -10.15 -1.67
CA CYS A 213 0.22 -9.35 -2.29
C CYS A 213 -1.17 -10.00 -2.23
N TRP A 214 -1.31 -11.25 -1.75
CA TRP A 214 -2.54 -12.03 -1.97
C TRP A 214 -3.12 -12.73 -0.73
N LEU A 215 -2.32 -12.95 0.32
CA LEU A 215 -2.73 -13.75 1.48
C LEU A 215 -3.96 -13.17 2.18
N ASP A 216 -5.04 -13.94 2.28
CA ASP A 216 -6.19 -13.50 3.07
C ASP A 216 -5.82 -13.47 4.56
N PHE A 217 -6.26 -12.42 5.27
CA PHE A 217 -5.92 -12.22 6.67
C PHE A 217 -6.39 -13.36 7.59
N THR A 218 -7.41 -14.11 7.17
CA THR A 218 -7.87 -15.31 7.89
C THR A 218 -6.83 -16.43 7.94
N HIS A 219 -5.83 -16.40 7.06
CA HIS A 219 -4.72 -17.37 7.01
C HIS A 219 -3.44 -16.86 7.71
N LEU A 220 -3.44 -15.65 8.25
CA LEU A 220 -2.35 -15.14 9.07
C LEU A 220 -2.46 -15.72 10.49
N ASP A 221 -1.42 -16.43 10.90
CA ASP A 221 -1.31 -17.05 12.21
C ASP A 221 -1.09 -15.96 13.30
N PRO A 222 -1.73 -16.05 14.47
CA PRO A 222 -1.48 -15.13 15.58
C PRO A 222 0.00 -15.00 15.99
N SER A 223 0.79 -16.06 15.78
CA SER A 223 2.23 -16.12 16.08
C SER A 223 3.14 -15.64 14.95
N ALA A 224 2.57 -15.22 13.80
CA ALA A 224 3.33 -14.61 12.72
C ALA A 224 4.15 -13.41 13.23
N PRO A 225 5.24 -13.02 12.55
CA PRO A 225 6.01 -11.84 12.92
C PRO A 225 5.13 -10.57 12.96
N PRO A 226 5.46 -9.59 13.82
CA PRO A 226 4.74 -8.32 13.88
C PRO A 226 4.62 -7.63 12.51
N GLN A 227 3.38 -7.45 12.05
CA GLN A 227 3.08 -6.88 10.75
C GLN A 227 1.87 -5.96 10.79
N ILE A 228 1.90 -4.92 9.97
CA ILE A 228 0.72 -4.12 9.62
C ILE A 228 0.41 -4.42 8.16
N VAL A 229 -0.83 -4.85 7.93
CA VAL A 229 -1.29 -5.35 6.63
C VAL A 229 -2.62 -4.71 6.22
N GLY A 230 -2.96 -4.92 4.96
CA GLY A 230 -4.15 -4.46 4.30
C GLY A 230 -4.95 -5.61 3.74
N HIS A 231 -5.44 -5.43 2.50
CA HIS A 231 -6.02 -6.46 1.64
C HIS A 231 -7.39 -7.01 2.08
N THR A 232 -7.51 -7.45 3.33
CA THR A 232 -8.75 -7.97 3.88
C THR A 232 -9.54 -6.84 4.54
N LYS A 233 -10.63 -6.41 3.90
CA LYS A 233 -11.42 -5.26 4.34
C LYS A 233 -12.01 -5.46 5.75
N ARG A 234 -11.95 -4.41 6.57
CA ARG A 234 -12.49 -4.34 7.93
C ARG A 234 -13.29 -3.06 8.14
N VAL A 235 -14.17 -3.07 9.13
CA VAL A 235 -14.89 -1.85 9.58
C VAL A 235 -14.02 -1.04 10.54
N ASP A 236 -13.30 -1.73 11.41
CA ASP A 236 -12.34 -1.20 12.39
C ASP A 236 -11.01 -1.95 12.25
N PRO A 237 -9.86 -1.40 12.68
CA PRO A 237 -8.62 -2.17 12.70
C PRO A 237 -8.80 -3.45 13.52
N VAL A 238 -8.21 -4.55 13.04
CA VAL A 238 -8.30 -5.85 13.73
C VAL A 238 -6.90 -6.37 14.00
N ARG A 239 -6.63 -6.66 15.27
CA ARG A 239 -5.42 -7.36 15.72
C ARG A 239 -5.68 -8.87 15.81
N ASN A 240 -4.80 -9.66 15.21
CA ASN A 240 -4.73 -11.11 15.38
C ASN A 240 -3.34 -11.49 15.84
N GLY A 241 -3.18 -11.68 17.16
CA GLY A 241 -1.86 -11.84 17.77
C GLY A 241 -0.94 -10.65 17.45
N ASN A 242 0.15 -10.92 16.73
CA ASN A 242 1.14 -9.90 16.37
C ASN A 242 0.79 -9.11 15.10
N VAL A 243 -0.23 -9.51 14.34
CA VAL A 243 -0.55 -8.87 13.05
C VAL A 243 -1.77 -7.96 13.18
N VAL A 244 -1.70 -6.78 12.58
CA VAL A 244 -2.77 -5.78 12.59
C VAL A 244 -3.23 -5.51 11.15
N CYS A 245 -4.51 -5.69 10.89
CA CYS A 245 -5.12 -5.28 9.62
C CYS A 245 -5.69 -3.86 9.73
N GLY A 246 -5.15 -2.94 8.94
CA GLY A 246 -5.57 -1.53 8.88
C GLY A 246 -6.49 -1.18 7.71
N ASN A 247 -7.03 -2.17 6.97
CA ASN A 247 -7.86 -1.92 5.79
C ASN A 247 -9.30 -1.50 6.14
N ILE A 248 -9.46 -0.23 6.52
CA ILE A 248 -10.73 0.31 7.03
C ILE A 248 -11.42 1.30 6.09
N ILE A 249 -10.87 1.62 4.93
CA ILE A 249 -11.53 2.49 3.95
C ILE A 249 -12.69 1.73 3.28
N ARG A 250 -12.42 0.51 2.82
CA ARG A 250 -13.28 -0.20 1.87
C ARG A 250 -14.62 -0.66 2.41
N MET A 251 -14.70 -1.07 3.68
CA MET A 251 -16.01 -1.39 4.28
C MET A 251 -16.80 -0.13 4.64
N ASN A 252 -16.14 1.02 4.77
CA ASN A 252 -16.74 2.26 5.22
C ASN A 252 -17.05 3.26 4.10
N HIS A 253 -16.61 3.04 2.85
CA HIS A 253 -16.84 3.94 1.70
C HIS A 253 -18.30 4.41 1.48
N ARG A 254 -19.31 3.65 1.94
CA ARG A 254 -20.73 4.02 1.81
C ARG A 254 -21.34 4.55 3.11
N SER A 255 -20.53 4.72 4.14
CA SER A 255 -20.90 5.26 5.44
C SER A 255 -20.47 6.72 5.51
N ALA A 256 -21.15 7.50 6.35
CA ALA A 256 -20.60 8.78 6.77
C ALA A 256 -19.51 8.47 7.80
N GLY A 257 -18.24 8.43 7.40
CA GLY A 257 -17.11 8.15 8.30
C GLY A 257 -16.79 6.65 8.47
N GLY A 258 -15.74 6.39 9.25
CA GLY A 258 -15.18 5.08 9.56
C GLY A 258 -13.82 4.83 8.89
N GLU A 259 -13.53 5.52 7.79
CA GLU A 259 -12.23 5.59 7.15
C GLU A 259 -11.18 6.28 8.01
N GLY A 260 -9.90 5.95 7.78
CA GLY A 260 -8.81 6.46 8.58
C GLY A 260 -7.48 5.81 8.24
N VAL A 261 -6.50 6.07 9.11
CA VAL A 261 -5.12 5.58 8.99
C VAL A 261 -4.67 4.98 10.31
N LEU A 262 -3.61 4.17 10.26
CA LEU A 262 -2.84 3.79 11.44
C LEU A 262 -1.61 4.69 11.57
N ILE A 263 -1.22 5.01 12.79
CA ILE A 263 0.01 5.77 13.09
C ILE A 263 0.85 4.95 14.06
N GLU A 264 2.04 4.56 13.62
CA GLU A 264 3.06 3.90 14.44
C GLU A 264 4.09 4.94 14.91
N SER A 265 4.41 4.89 16.20
CA SER A 265 5.60 5.48 16.79
C SER A 265 6.53 4.37 17.28
N ALA A 266 7.68 4.72 17.87
CA ALA A 266 8.57 3.72 18.48
C ALA A 266 7.87 2.89 19.58
N ASP A 267 6.87 3.47 20.26
CA ASP A 267 6.27 2.92 21.47
C ASP A 267 4.76 2.65 21.37
N SER A 268 4.10 3.09 20.29
CA SER A 268 2.65 3.01 20.15
C SER A 268 2.18 2.69 18.74
N LEU A 269 1.00 2.08 18.66
CA LEU A 269 0.21 1.97 17.43
C LEU A 269 -1.19 2.53 17.71
N GLU A 270 -1.53 3.58 16.98
CA GLU A 270 -2.80 4.29 17.12
C GLU A 270 -3.57 4.27 15.80
N VAL A 271 -4.88 4.43 15.89
CA VAL A 271 -5.77 4.61 14.74
C VAL A 271 -6.37 6.00 14.80
N VAL A 272 -6.30 6.72 13.68
CA VAL A 272 -6.95 8.02 13.47
C VAL A 272 -8.08 7.83 12.48
N ARG A 273 -9.32 8.14 12.89
CA ARG A 273 -10.53 7.87 12.10
C ARG A 273 -11.51 9.00 12.11
N ARG A 274 -12.13 9.24 10.96
CA ARG A 274 -13.26 10.16 10.84
C ARG A 274 -14.53 9.49 11.33
N LYS A 275 -15.34 10.23 12.09
CA LYS A 275 -16.64 9.81 12.60
C LYS A 275 -17.78 10.32 11.70
N PRO A 276 -19.01 9.77 11.86
CA PRO A 276 -20.17 10.23 11.09
C PRO A 276 -20.55 11.70 11.24
N ASP A 277 -20.20 12.33 12.36
CA ASP A 277 -20.42 13.76 12.59
C ASP A 277 -19.29 14.65 12.03
N GLY A 278 -18.31 14.06 11.32
CA GLY A 278 -17.16 14.75 10.75
C GLY A 278 -16.00 14.95 11.73
N SER A 279 -16.21 14.70 13.03
CA SER A 279 -15.12 14.75 14.04
C SER A 279 -14.13 13.61 13.85
N VAL A 280 -12.94 13.74 14.42
CA VAL A 280 -11.90 12.72 14.37
C VAL A 280 -11.70 12.10 15.75
N SER A 281 -11.53 10.76 15.79
CA SER A 281 -11.04 10.05 16.98
C SER A 281 -9.63 9.54 16.76
N VAL A 282 -8.86 9.57 17.85
CA VAL A 282 -7.59 8.86 18.00
C VAL A 282 -7.73 7.85 19.13
N SER A 283 -7.30 6.61 18.91
CA SER A 283 -7.27 5.56 19.94
C SER A 283 -6.18 4.55 19.66
N SER A 284 -5.69 3.85 20.68
CA SER A 284 -4.73 2.74 20.51
C SER A 284 -5.38 1.54 19.79
N VAL A 285 -4.55 0.73 19.11
CA VAL A 285 -4.95 -0.48 18.36
C VAL A 285 -4.60 -1.78 19.07
#